data_AF-A0A5Q0GWN7-F1
#
_entry.id   AF-A0A5Q0GWN7-F1
#
_cell.length_a   1.000
_cell.length_b   1.000
_cell.length_c   1.000
_cell.angle_alpha   90.00
_cell.angle_beta   90.00
_cell.angle_gamma   90.00
#
_symmetry.space_group_name_H-M   'P 1'
#
loop_
_entity.id
_entity.type
_entity.pdbx_description
1 polymer ?
#
loop_
_entity_poly.entity_id
_entity_poly.type
_entity_poly.pdbx_seq_one_letter_code
_entity_poly.pdbx_strand_id
1 'polypeptide(L)'
;MHATIDPRQWPGRVVPESDAEVAAAVASLCLRAQWPDADRAGVTSVLRRWFDRGWCVDAVLRAVDLTPDGRLQRRKSDRQAPHAFLKDRLRWWFADHDGDSATDPLPPPVPGMTMERWWAISRRNERVNRPREHRPLGAEGRRARQDVRARARGSGRDAVAMARAKGRQRQDVLDDLLIPGAEPVQVEPVGRPRRRPVDRRVGDWVGRQQVVADDPAVRKALDVVLASAGNPPVEAVKRLRNAVRAARWTARMAAMEAMTDAPDGAPEPLGREARRVLHYVDQAVEENLPFEVVVFLLRTGTPSADR
;
A
#
# COMPACT_ATOMS: atom_id res chain seq x y z
N MET A 1 32.29 -13.29 16.15
CA MET A 1 31.17 -12.93 17.04
C MET A 1 29.97 -12.60 16.16
N HIS A 2 29.03 -13.54 15.97
CA HIS A 2 27.79 -13.24 15.26
C HIS A 2 26.82 -12.63 16.27
N ALA A 3 26.38 -11.39 16.02
CA ALA A 3 25.41 -10.73 16.87
C ALA A 3 24.08 -11.49 16.81
N THR A 4 23.54 -11.89 17.97
CA THR A 4 22.20 -12.48 18.06
C THR A 4 21.17 -11.44 17.65
N ILE A 5 20.55 -11.63 16.49
CA ILE A 5 19.50 -10.72 15.99
C ILE A 5 18.18 -11.07 16.68
N ASP A 6 17.48 -10.05 17.21
CA ASP A 6 16.13 -10.23 17.74
C ASP A 6 15.20 -10.70 16.61
N PRO A 7 14.51 -11.86 16.76
CA PRO A 7 13.55 -12.35 15.77
C PRO A 7 12.48 -11.33 15.35
N ARG A 8 12.09 -10.40 16.23
CA ARG A 8 11.12 -9.34 15.92
C ARG A 8 11.67 -8.33 14.93
N GLN A 9 12.98 -8.17 14.89
CA GLN A 9 13.70 -7.23 14.02
C GLN A 9 14.30 -7.92 12.79
N TRP A 10 14.14 -9.25 12.67
CA TRP A 10 14.68 -10.00 11.54
C TRP A 10 14.18 -9.42 10.20
N PRO A 11 15.07 -9.10 9.25
CA PRO A 11 14.64 -8.58 7.96
C PRO A 11 13.96 -9.65 7.10
N GLY A 12 12.73 -9.37 6.65
CA GLY A 12 11.93 -10.36 5.90
C GLY A 12 12.56 -10.85 4.60
N ARG A 13 13.32 -9.98 3.92
CA ARG A 13 13.97 -10.28 2.63
C ARG A 13 15.37 -10.87 2.76
N VAL A 14 15.90 -11.02 3.98
CA VAL A 14 17.25 -11.60 4.15
C VAL A 14 17.17 -13.13 4.12
N VAL A 15 18.05 -13.73 3.32
CA VAL A 15 18.27 -15.18 3.30
C VAL A 15 19.17 -15.54 4.48
N PRO A 16 18.74 -16.41 5.40
CA PRO A 16 19.59 -16.84 6.50
C PRO A 16 20.65 -17.84 5.99
N GLU A 17 21.90 -17.63 6.36
CA GLU A 17 23.04 -18.46 5.91
C GLU A 17 23.63 -19.31 7.04
N SER A 18 23.49 -18.88 8.30
CA SER A 18 23.98 -19.61 9.47
C SER A 18 22.86 -20.20 10.32
N ASP A 19 23.15 -21.21 11.15
CA ASP A 19 22.16 -21.86 12.01
C ASP A 19 21.49 -20.89 12.99
N ALA A 20 22.25 -19.90 13.49
CA ALA A 20 21.71 -18.84 14.34
C ALA A 20 20.75 -17.92 13.56
N GLU A 21 21.08 -17.59 12.32
CA GLU A 21 20.23 -16.81 11.42
C GLU A 21 18.97 -17.58 11.03
N VAL A 22 19.10 -18.87 10.74
CA VAL A 22 17.97 -19.77 10.45
C VAL A 22 17.02 -19.81 11.64
N ALA A 23 17.54 -19.97 12.85
CA ALA A 23 16.72 -19.96 14.07
C ALA A 23 15.99 -18.61 14.26
N ALA A 24 16.67 -17.49 14.02
CA ALA A 24 16.07 -16.15 14.10
C ALA A 24 15.00 -15.91 13.01
N ALA A 25 15.28 -16.34 11.78
CA ALA A 25 14.35 -16.26 10.65
C ALA A 25 13.09 -17.09 10.89
N VAL A 26 13.23 -18.33 11.40
CA VAL A 26 12.12 -19.21 11.77
C VAL A 26 11.29 -18.61 12.90
N ALA A 27 11.94 -18.09 13.94
CA ALA A 27 11.23 -17.41 15.03
C ALA A 27 10.47 -16.17 14.51
N SER A 28 11.06 -15.40 13.59
CA SER A 28 10.38 -14.27 12.95
C SER A 28 9.17 -14.70 12.11
N LEU A 29 9.31 -15.78 11.34
CA LEU A 29 8.22 -16.37 10.57
C LEU A 29 7.05 -16.76 11.47
N CYS A 30 7.30 -17.51 12.55
CA CYS A 30 6.27 -17.93 13.49
C CYS A 30 5.56 -16.73 14.14
N LEU A 31 6.29 -15.66 14.47
CA LEU A 31 5.70 -14.44 15.01
C LEU A 31 4.78 -13.74 14.00
N ARG A 32 5.24 -13.57 12.74
CA ARG A 32 4.46 -12.90 11.69
C ARG A 32 3.25 -13.71 11.25
N ALA A 33 3.38 -15.03 11.21
CA ALA A 33 2.31 -15.96 10.89
C ALA A 33 1.35 -16.24 12.07
N GLN A 34 1.62 -15.64 13.24
CA GLN A 34 0.84 -15.81 14.48
C GLN A 34 0.73 -17.29 14.92
N TRP A 35 1.85 -18.01 14.90
CA TRP A 35 1.97 -19.39 15.38
C TRP A 35 2.77 -19.45 16.69
N PRO A 36 2.17 -19.04 17.84
CA PRO A 36 2.89 -18.95 19.12
C PRO A 36 3.41 -20.30 19.61
N ASP A 37 2.66 -21.39 19.38
CA ASP A 37 2.96 -22.75 19.84
C ASP A 37 3.61 -23.62 18.76
N ALA A 38 4.23 -23.00 17.74
CA ALA A 38 4.88 -23.74 16.67
C ALA A 38 6.08 -24.55 17.21
N ASP A 39 6.13 -25.83 16.85
CA ASP A 39 7.36 -26.62 16.94
C ASP A 39 8.42 -26.02 15.99
N ARG A 40 9.32 -25.21 16.56
CA ARG A 40 10.37 -24.51 15.82
C ARG A 40 11.39 -25.47 15.22
N ALA A 41 11.65 -26.62 15.85
CA ALA A 41 12.57 -27.60 15.30
C ALA A 41 11.98 -28.25 14.04
N GLY A 42 10.70 -28.64 14.09
CA GLY A 42 9.98 -29.13 12.93
C GLY A 42 9.89 -28.12 11.79
N VAL A 43 9.60 -26.85 12.10
CA VAL A 43 9.58 -25.77 11.08
C VAL A 43 10.97 -25.55 10.49
N THR A 44 12.02 -25.53 11.32
CA THR A 44 13.41 -25.40 10.86
C THR A 44 13.80 -26.54 9.92
N SER A 45 13.47 -27.78 10.26
CA SER A 45 13.73 -28.95 9.43
C SER A 45 13.07 -28.85 8.05
N VAL A 46 11.88 -28.26 7.96
CA VAL A 46 11.18 -28.07 6.69
C VAL A 46 11.84 -26.96 5.86
N LEU A 47 12.20 -25.84 6.51
CA LEU A 47 12.61 -24.62 5.83
C LEU A 47 14.09 -24.58 5.44
N ARG A 48 14.97 -25.37 6.08
CA ARG A 48 16.42 -25.36 5.82
C ARG A 48 16.74 -25.50 4.33
N ARG A 49 16.16 -26.52 3.69
CA ARG A 49 16.28 -26.76 2.24
C ARG A 49 15.81 -25.59 1.35
N TRP A 50 14.89 -24.75 1.82
CA TRP A 50 14.41 -23.59 1.07
C TRP A 50 15.37 -22.42 1.23
N PHE A 51 15.85 -22.19 2.45
CA PHE A 51 16.85 -21.16 2.74
C PHE A 51 18.16 -21.43 1.98
N ASP A 52 18.61 -22.69 1.90
CA ASP A 52 19.77 -23.11 1.11
C ASP A 52 19.61 -22.80 -0.40
N ARG A 53 18.37 -22.58 -0.86
CA ARG A 53 18.02 -22.23 -2.24
C ARG A 53 17.70 -20.74 -2.42
N GLY A 54 18.10 -19.91 -1.47
CA GLY A 54 17.95 -18.45 -1.55
C GLY A 54 16.57 -17.93 -1.15
N TRP A 55 15.74 -18.76 -0.51
CA TRP A 55 14.45 -18.29 0.00
C TRP A 55 14.64 -17.45 1.26
N CYS A 56 13.85 -16.39 1.38
CA CYS A 56 13.78 -15.56 2.58
C CYS A 56 12.42 -15.73 3.27
N VAL A 57 12.26 -15.20 4.48
CA VAL A 57 11.00 -15.29 5.25
C VAL A 57 9.80 -14.75 4.46
N ASP A 58 9.97 -13.61 3.77
CA ASP A 58 8.91 -13.03 2.94
C ASP A 58 8.55 -13.91 1.74
N ALA A 59 9.52 -14.62 1.16
CA ALA A 59 9.27 -15.58 0.09
C ALA A 59 8.45 -16.77 0.60
N VAL A 60 8.78 -17.29 1.79
CA VAL A 60 8.01 -18.38 2.44
C VAL A 60 6.59 -17.93 2.75
N LEU A 61 6.40 -16.75 3.36
CA LEU A 61 5.07 -16.20 3.64
C LEU A 61 4.24 -16.06 2.36
N ARG A 62 4.84 -15.52 1.29
CA ARG A 62 4.16 -15.37 0.01
C ARG A 62 3.81 -16.72 -0.63
N ALA A 63 4.69 -17.70 -0.55
CA ALA A 63 4.48 -19.04 -1.08
C ALA A 63 3.45 -19.87 -0.28
N VAL A 64 3.24 -19.53 0.99
CA VAL A 64 2.17 -20.11 1.79
C VAL A 64 0.80 -19.60 1.35
N ASP A 65 0.72 -18.32 0.98
CA ASP A 65 -0.53 -17.69 0.54
C ASP A 65 -0.84 -17.92 -0.94
N LEU A 66 0.18 -18.09 -1.78
CA LEU A 66 0.06 -18.19 -3.24
C LEU A 66 0.74 -19.44 -3.81
N THR A 67 0.16 -20.02 -4.86
CA THR A 67 0.83 -21.02 -5.70
C THR A 67 1.83 -20.33 -6.65
N PRO A 68 2.72 -21.06 -7.34
CA PRO A 68 3.58 -20.48 -8.38
C PRO A 68 2.79 -19.74 -9.47
N ASP A 69 1.60 -20.24 -9.81
CA ASP A 69 0.69 -19.61 -10.77
C ASP A 69 -0.04 -18.37 -10.22
N GLY A 70 0.25 -17.95 -8.99
CA GLY A 70 -0.35 -16.79 -8.34
C GLY A 70 -1.76 -17.03 -7.79
N ARG A 71 -2.24 -18.28 -7.71
CA ARG A 71 -3.56 -18.59 -7.13
C ARG A 71 -3.48 -18.63 -5.61
N LEU A 72 -4.53 -18.14 -4.94
CA LEU A 72 -4.63 -18.20 -3.49
C LEU A 72 -4.71 -19.64 -2.99
N GLN A 73 -3.87 -19.97 -2.02
CA GLN A 73 -3.89 -21.23 -1.30
C GLN A 73 -4.88 -21.20 -0.14
N ARG A 74 -5.33 -22.37 0.31
CA ARG A 74 -6.23 -22.46 1.47
C ARG A 74 -5.49 -22.07 2.75
N ARG A 75 -6.18 -21.37 3.65
CA ARG A 75 -5.64 -21.00 4.96
C ARG A 75 -5.30 -22.23 5.80
N LYS A 76 -4.38 -22.07 6.75
CA LYS A 76 -4.06 -23.11 7.75
C LYS A 76 -5.32 -23.43 8.55
N SER A 77 -5.62 -24.71 8.75
CA SER A 77 -6.64 -25.13 9.71
C SER A 77 -6.08 -25.01 11.15
N ASP A 78 -6.91 -24.68 12.12
CA ASP A 78 -6.50 -24.55 13.53
C ASP A 78 -5.87 -25.84 14.07
N ARG A 79 -6.35 -27.00 13.61
CA ARG A 79 -5.85 -28.33 14.02
C ARG A 79 -4.56 -28.76 13.32
N GLN A 80 -4.11 -28.03 12.30
CA GLN A 80 -2.94 -28.42 11.52
C GLN A 80 -1.66 -27.84 12.15
N ALA A 81 -0.67 -28.70 12.41
CA ALA A 81 0.63 -28.27 12.89
C ALA A 81 1.34 -27.38 11.85
N PRO A 82 2.03 -26.29 12.25
CA PRO A 82 2.69 -25.37 11.32
C PRO A 82 3.68 -26.04 10.36
N HIS A 83 4.49 -26.99 10.83
CA HIS A 83 5.45 -27.69 9.97
C HIS A 83 4.76 -28.57 8.90
N ALA A 84 3.63 -29.22 9.25
CA ALA A 84 2.86 -30.03 8.31
C ALA A 84 2.16 -29.14 7.28
N PHE A 85 1.60 -28.01 7.72
CA PHE A 85 1.04 -27.00 6.83
C PHE A 85 2.08 -26.45 5.86
N LEU A 86 3.29 -26.13 6.31
CA LEU A 86 4.37 -25.68 5.44
C LEU A 86 4.75 -26.73 4.39
N LYS A 87 4.87 -28.01 4.78
CA LYS A 87 5.13 -29.12 3.83
C LYS A 87 4.05 -29.17 2.75
N ASP A 88 2.78 -29.16 3.14
CA ASP A 88 1.64 -29.24 2.22
C ASP A 88 1.57 -28.05 1.25
N ARG A 89 1.97 -26.85 1.69
CA ARG A 89 1.92 -25.63 0.88
C ARG A 89 3.11 -25.51 -0.05
N LEU A 90 4.29 -25.77 0.48
CA LEU A 90 5.53 -25.63 -0.26
C LEU A 90 5.73 -26.76 -1.28
N ARG A 91 4.99 -27.88 -1.19
CA ARG A 91 4.98 -28.91 -2.25
C ARG A 91 4.60 -28.37 -3.63
N TRP A 92 3.79 -27.31 -3.69
CA TRP A 92 3.43 -26.65 -4.95
C TRP A 92 4.58 -25.86 -5.57
N TRP A 93 5.65 -25.63 -4.81
CA TRP A 93 6.81 -24.86 -5.25
C TRP A 93 7.98 -25.77 -5.67
N PHE A 94 7.69 -27.01 -6.04
CA PHE A 94 8.65 -27.91 -6.68
C PHE A 94 8.43 -27.94 -8.18
N ALA A 95 9.49 -28.25 -8.95
CA ALA A 95 9.39 -28.38 -10.40
C ALA A 95 8.55 -29.60 -10.84
N ASP A 96 8.59 -30.69 -10.07
CA ASP A 96 7.78 -31.89 -10.29
C ASP A 96 6.73 -32.05 -9.17
N HIS A 97 5.47 -31.77 -9.47
CA HIS A 97 4.37 -31.91 -8.50
C HIS A 97 3.89 -33.35 -8.31
N ASP A 98 4.29 -34.26 -9.21
CA ASP A 98 3.74 -35.61 -9.34
C ASP A 98 4.67 -36.74 -8.84
N GLY A 99 5.83 -36.40 -8.24
CA GLY A 99 6.79 -37.39 -7.74
C GLY A 99 7.16 -37.19 -6.28
N ASP A 100 7.19 -38.28 -5.50
CA ASP A 100 7.74 -38.34 -4.12
C ASP A 100 9.22 -37.92 -4.01
N SER A 101 9.87 -37.61 -5.13
CA SER A 101 11.30 -37.28 -5.25
C SER A 101 11.56 -35.94 -5.95
N ALA A 102 10.60 -35.02 -5.93
CA ALA A 102 10.83 -33.66 -6.39
C ALA A 102 12.02 -33.05 -5.62
N THR A 103 13.14 -32.87 -6.29
CA THR A 103 14.44 -32.59 -5.64
C THR A 103 14.76 -31.11 -5.65
N ASP A 104 14.29 -30.39 -6.67
CA ASP A 104 14.60 -28.98 -6.86
C ASP A 104 13.37 -28.07 -6.66
N PRO A 105 13.40 -27.18 -5.64
CA PRO A 105 12.38 -26.15 -5.52
C PRO A 105 12.52 -25.11 -6.63
N LEU A 106 11.38 -24.59 -7.07
CA LEU A 106 11.28 -23.45 -7.96
C LEU A 106 11.94 -22.20 -7.35
N PRO A 107 12.33 -21.22 -8.19
CA PRO A 107 12.88 -19.97 -7.69
C PRO A 107 11.90 -19.27 -6.73
N PRO A 108 12.42 -18.53 -5.72
CA PRO A 108 11.57 -17.90 -4.72
C PRO A 108 10.67 -16.83 -5.34
N PRO A 109 9.41 -16.69 -4.89
CA PRO A 109 8.50 -15.66 -5.38
C PRO A 109 8.97 -14.23 -5.06
N VAL A 110 9.81 -14.07 -4.05
CA VAL A 110 10.45 -12.80 -3.69
C VAL A 110 11.95 -13.04 -3.65
N PRO A 111 12.75 -12.33 -4.45
CA PRO A 111 14.19 -12.50 -4.39
C PRO A 111 14.70 -12.02 -3.04
N GLY A 112 15.45 -12.90 -2.39
CA GLY A 112 16.16 -12.60 -1.15
C GLY A 112 17.37 -11.69 -1.37
N MET A 113 17.97 -11.24 -0.27
CA MET A 113 19.24 -10.53 -0.26
C MET A 113 20.10 -11.03 0.90
N THR A 114 21.41 -10.81 0.82
CA THR A 114 22.33 -11.11 1.92
C THR A 114 22.14 -10.12 3.07
N MET A 115 22.49 -10.55 4.29
CA MET A 115 22.43 -9.71 5.48
C MET A 115 23.31 -8.46 5.35
N GLU A 116 24.50 -8.58 4.77
CA GLU A 116 25.41 -7.46 4.52
C GLU A 116 24.80 -6.40 3.61
N ARG A 117 24.15 -6.83 2.52
CA ARG A 117 23.46 -5.95 1.59
C ARG A 117 22.30 -5.24 2.29
N TRP A 118 21.55 -5.95 3.12
CA TRP A 118 20.48 -5.34 3.90
C TRP A 118 21.01 -4.26 4.85
N TRP A 119 22.09 -4.52 5.59
CA TRP A 119 22.72 -3.50 6.44
C TRP A 119 23.23 -2.28 5.67
N ALA A 120 23.79 -2.48 4.48
CA ALA A 120 24.20 -1.38 3.61
C ALA A 120 23.02 -0.49 3.19
N ILE A 121 21.89 -1.12 2.82
CA ILE A 121 20.65 -0.40 2.49
C ILE A 121 20.08 0.30 3.72
N SER A 122 20.04 -0.38 4.87
CA SER A 122 19.49 0.17 6.11
C SER A 122 20.27 1.42 6.55
N ARG A 123 21.61 1.34 6.59
CA ARG A 123 22.45 2.51 6.90
C ARG A 123 22.27 3.65 5.91
N ARG A 124 22.11 3.35 4.61
CA ARG A 124 21.82 4.37 3.60
C ARG A 124 20.48 5.05 3.88
N ASN A 125 19.44 4.26 4.17
CA ASN A 125 18.11 4.77 4.47
C ASN A 125 18.10 5.60 5.76
N GLU A 126 18.80 5.16 6.81
CA GLU A 126 18.97 5.93 8.04
C GLU A 126 19.65 7.27 7.79
N ARG A 127 20.67 7.32 6.93
CA ARG A 127 21.33 8.58 6.56
C ARG A 127 20.43 9.53 5.77
N VAL A 128 19.64 8.99 4.84
CA VAL A 128 18.74 9.78 3.98
C VAL A 128 17.51 10.28 4.75
N ASN A 129 16.93 9.40 5.57
CA ASN A 129 15.71 9.65 6.33
C ASN A 129 16.00 10.16 7.74
N ARG A 130 17.25 10.44 8.08
CA ARG A 130 17.59 11.02 9.38
C ARG A 130 16.76 12.30 9.54
N PRO A 131 16.00 12.45 10.62
CA PRO A 131 15.28 13.68 10.89
C PRO A 131 16.26 14.84 10.76
N ARG A 132 16.02 15.72 9.78
CA ARG A 132 16.85 16.92 9.64
C ARG A 132 16.69 17.71 10.92
N GLU A 133 17.81 18.04 11.57
CA GLU A 133 17.77 18.89 12.74
C GLU A 133 17.06 20.20 12.38
N HIS A 134 15.97 20.48 13.09
CA HIS A 134 15.21 21.71 12.91
C HIS A 134 16.06 22.87 13.40
N ARG A 135 16.87 23.43 12.50
CA ARG A 135 17.60 24.67 12.79
C ARG A 135 16.56 25.78 13.03
N PRO A 136 16.68 26.56 14.12
CA PRO A 136 15.76 27.67 14.37
C PRO A 136 15.78 28.61 13.16
N LEU A 137 14.60 29.02 12.70
CA LEU A 137 14.47 29.93 11.56
C LEU A 137 15.24 31.22 11.84
N GLY A 138 16.16 31.59 10.95
CA GLY A 138 16.81 32.90 10.96
C GLY A 138 15.79 34.04 10.78
N ALA A 139 16.23 35.30 10.90
CA ALA A 139 15.34 36.46 10.78
C ALA A 139 14.57 36.47 9.45
N GLU A 140 15.23 36.09 8.36
CA GLU A 140 14.62 35.97 7.02
C GLU A 140 13.60 34.82 6.96
N GLY A 141 13.92 33.65 7.51
CA GLY A 141 12.97 32.53 7.60
C GLY A 141 11.76 32.84 8.49
N ARG A 142 11.93 33.67 9.52
CA ARG A 142 10.82 34.17 10.34
C ARG A 142 9.93 35.13 9.55
N ARG A 143 10.51 36.05 8.77
CA ARG A 143 9.76 36.94 7.84
C ARG A 143 9.01 36.12 6.80
N ALA A 144 9.67 35.21 6.09
CA ALA A 144 9.03 34.34 5.11
C ALA A 144 7.88 33.52 5.72
N ARG A 145 8.04 33.01 6.96
CA ARG A 145 6.95 32.31 7.67
C ARG A 145 5.80 33.24 8.05
N GLN A 146 6.10 34.47 8.46
CA GLN A 146 5.08 35.49 8.73
C GLN A 146 4.34 35.87 7.46
N ASP A 147 5.04 36.04 6.34
CA ASP A 147 4.45 36.35 5.03
C ASP A 147 3.59 35.20 4.51
N VAL A 148 4.05 33.95 4.62
CA VAL A 148 3.23 32.78 4.29
C VAL A 148 2.01 32.69 5.18
N ARG A 149 2.12 32.98 6.49
CA ARG A 149 0.97 33.04 7.40
C ARG A 149 0.03 34.18 7.06
N ALA A 150 0.54 35.36 6.70
CA ALA A 150 -0.25 36.50 6.29
C ALA A 150 -0.99 36.22 4.99
N ARG A 151 -0.32 35.61 4.01
CA ARG A 151 -0.93 35.13 2.76
C ARG A 151 -1.96 34.04 3.00
N ALA A 152 -1.72 33.09 3.90
CA ALA A 152 -2.69 32.04 4.24
C ALA A 152 -3.92 32.60 4.98
N ARG A 153 -3.73 33.61 5.85
CA ARG A 153 -4.84 34.33 6.50
C ARG A 153 -5.62 35.20 5.50
N GLY A 154 -4.94 35.81 4.54
CA GLY A 154 -5.57 36.57 3.46
C GLY A 154 -6.29 35.69 2.42
N SER A 155 -5.72 34.52 2.10
CA SER A 155 -6.32 33.55 1.15
C SER A 155 -7.45 32.74 1.77
N GLY A 156 -7.71 32.86 3.06
CA GLY A 156 -8.85 32.23 3.74
C GLY A 156 -10.19 32.78 3.25
N ARG A 157 -10.22 33.95 2.60
CA ARG A 157 -11.45 34.51 2.02
C ARG A 157 -11.86 33.89 0.68
N ASP A 158 -10.97 33.15 -0.02
CA ASP A 158 -11.35 32.52 -1.29
C ASP A 158 -10.44 31.34 -1.71
N ALA A 159 -10.23 30.39 -0.79
CA ALA A 159 -9.46 29.17 -1.08
C ALA A 159 -10.06 28.35 -2.22
N VAL A 160 -11.39 28.43 -2.40
CA VAL A 160 -12.14 27.75 -3.45
C VAL A 160 -11.85 28.38 -4.82
N ALA A 161 -11.87 29.71 -4.98
CA ALA A 161 -11.55 30.32 -6.28
C ALA A 161 -10.09 30.09 -6.68
N MET A 162 -9.15 30.15 -5.74
CA MET A 162 -7.73 29.83 -5.99
C MET A 162 -7.55 28.40 -6.50
N ALA A 163 -8.26 27.45 -5.89
CA ALA A 163 -8.19 26.06 -6.30
C ALA A 163 -8.91 25.80 -7.64
N ARG A 164 -10.02 26.50 -7.93
CA ARG A 164 -10.66 26.51 -9.27
C ARG A 164 -9.75 27.11 -10.34
N ALA A 165 -9.03 28.19 -10.03
CA ALA A 165 -8.07 28.81 -10.94
C ALA A 165 -6.91 27.86 -11.26
N LYS A 166 -6.37 27.18 -10.24
CA LYS A 166 -5.33 26.16 -10.42
C LYS A 166 -5.82 24.94 -11.18
N GLY A 167 -7.10 24.57 -11.01
CA GLY A 167 -7.78 23.54 -11.80
C GLY A 167 -7.86 23.90 -13.28
N ARG A 168 -8.31 25.12 -13.61
CA ARG A 168 -8.33 25.64 -14.98
C ARG A 168 -6.95 25.64 -15.62
N GLN A 169 -5.95 26.23 -14.94
CA GLN A 169 -4.58 26.27 -15.46
C GLN A 169 -4.01 24.87 -15.76
N ARG A 170 -4.38 23.87 -14.96
CA ARG A 170 -3.94 22.50 -15.19
C ARG A 170 -4.68 21.84 -16.35
N GLN A 171 -5.97 22.15 -16.52
CA GLN A 171 -6.75 21.69 -17.67
C GLN A 171 -6.21 22.32 -18.96
N ASP A 172 -5.94 23.62 -18.96
CA ASP A 172 -5.35 24.33 -20.10
C ASP A 172 -4.02 23.68 -20.55
N VAL A 173 -3.15 23.33 -19.60
CA VAL A 173 -1.88 22.62 -19.89
C VAL A 173 -2.12 21.20 -20.41
N LEU A 174 -3.14 20.49 -19.94
CA LEU A 174 -3.48 19.16 -20.44
C LEU A 174 -4.07 19.23 -21.85
N ASP A 175 -4.84 20.28 -22.13
CA ASP A 175 -5.43 20.54 -23.42
C ASP A 175 -4.35 20.96 -24.45
N ASP A 176 -3.35 21.74 -24.03
CA ASP A 176 -2.15 22.07 -24.85
C ASP A 176 -1.29 20.84 -25.20
N LEU A 177 -1.41 19.75 -24.42
CA LEU A 177 -0.70 18.49 -24.65
C LEU A 177 -1.51 17.50 -25.51
N LEU A 178 -2.72 17.85 -25.94
CA LEU A 178 -3.50 17.03 -26.87
C LEU A 178 -2.89 17.06 -28.27
N ILE A 179 -2.80 15.88 -28.89
CA ILE A 179 -2.38 15.72 -30.28
C ILE A 179 -3.43 16.39 -31.18
N PRO A 180 -3.05 17.14 -32.23
CA PRO A 180 -4.01 17.76 -33.16
C PRO A 180 -5.02 16.74 -33.68
N GLY A 181 -6.31 16.97 -33.43
CA GLY A 181 -7.42 16.09 -33.82
C GLY A 181 -7.93 15.14 -32.72
N ALA A 182 -7.37 15.14 -31.51
CA ALA A 182 -7.91 14.41 -30.37
C ALA A 182 -8.92 15.25 -29.58
N GLU A 183 -10.11 14.70 -29.31
CA GLU A 183 -11.08 15.36 -28.43
C GLU A 183 -10.68 15.25 -26.94
N PRO A 184 -10.83 16.33 -26.16
CA PRO A 184 -10.59 16.31 -24.73
C PRO A 184 -11.58 15.36 -24.03
N VAL A 185 -11.07 14.57 -23.09
CA VAL A 185 -11.91 13.69 -22.27
C VAL A 185 -12.77 14.56 -21.36
N GLN A 186 -14.07 14.64 -21.64
CA GLN A 186 -15.02 15.29 -20.75
C GLN A 186 -15.13 14.49 -19.44
N VAL A 187 -14.74 15.11 -18.33
CA VAL A 187 -14.90 14.54 -16.99
C VAL A 187 -16.27 14.96 -16.48
N GLU A 188 -17.20 14.02 -16.37
CA GLU A 188 -18.50 14.29 -15.75
C GLU A 188 -18.33 14.71 -14.28
N PRO A 189 -19.10 15.70 -13.81
CA PRO A 189 -19.06 16.12 -12.42
C PRO A 189 -19.55 14.98 -11.52
N VAL A 190 -18.65 14.46 -10.68
CA VAL A 190 -19.01 13.41 -9.72
C VAL A 190 -19.98 14.00 -8.68
N GLY A 191 -21.12 13.34 -8.50
CA GLY A 191 -22.19 13.78 -7.60
C GLY A 191 -21.71 14.01 -6.16
N ARG A 192 -22.39 14.92 -5.45
CA ARG A 192 -22.06 15.24 -4.04
C ARG A 192 -22.14 13.98 -3.16
N PRO A 193 -21.16 13.73 -2.27
CA PRO A 193 -21.19 12.57 -1.40
C PRO A 193 -22.42 12.59 -0.47
N ARG A 194 -23.10 11.45 -0.34
CA ARG A 194 -24.24 11.28 0.58
C ARG A 194 -23.75 11.34 2.03
N ARG A 195 -24.30 12.26 2.81
CA ARG A 195 -23.99 12.42 4.25
C ARG A 195 -24.55 11.24 5.05
N ARG A 196 -23.68 10.43 5.67
CA ARG A 196 -24.05 9.50 6.77
C ARG A 196 -23.46 10.01 8.10
N PRO A 197 -24.12 9.73 9.24
CA PRO A 197 -23.68 10.18 10.56
C PRO A 197 -22.59 9.23 11.06
N VAL A 198 -21.38 9.41 10.56
CA VAL A 198 -20.14 8.92 11.17
C VAL A 198 -19.28 10.16 11.40
N ASP A 199 -18.41 10.14 12.42
CA ASP A 199 -17.45 11.21 12.74
C ASP A 199 -17.01 11.94 11.47
N ARG A 200 -17.32 13.25 11.35
CA ARG A 200 -17.41 14.00 10.08
C ARG A 200 -16.19 13.78 9.16
N ARG A 201 -15.01 13.59 9.76
CA ARG A 201 -13.74 13.36 9.02
C ARG A 201 -13.58 11.93 8.50
N VAL A 202 -14.16 10.94 9.17
CA VAL A 202 -14.27 9.55 8.72
C VAL A 202 -15.31 9.45 7.61
N GLY A 203 -16.47 10.11 7.77
CA GLY A 203 -17.48 10.25 6.71
C GLY A 203 -16.94 10.92 5.45
N ASP A 204 -16.18 12.01 5.59
CA ASP A 204 -15.51 12.69 4.47
C ASP A 204 -14.44 11.80 3.81
N TRP A 205 -13.68 11.04 4.60
CA TRP A 205 -12.63 10.17 4.04
C TRP A 205 -13.22 8.96 3.31
N VAL A 206 -14.21 8.29 3.91
CA VAL A 206 -14.95 7.18 3.26
C VAL A 206 -15.67 7.70 2.02
N GLY A 207 -16.30 8.88 2.10
CA GLY A 207 -16.90 9.56 0.96
C GLY A 207 -15.89 9.87 -0.14
N ARG A 208 -14.67 10.32 0.19
CA ARG A 208 -13.60 10.54 -0.81
C ARG A 208 -13.14 9.25 -1.50
N GLN A 209 -13.02 8.14 -0.77
CA GLN A 209 -12.66 6.86 -1.38
C GLN A 209 -13.79 6.32 -2.27
N GLN A 210 -15.03 6.47 -1.82
CA GLN A 210 -16.20 6.04 -2.57
C GLN A 210 -16.40 6.88 -3.83
N VAL A 211 -16.19 8.19 -3.78
CA VAL A 211 -16.17 9.09 -4.94
C VAL A 211 -15.09 8.68 -5.96
N VAL A 212 -13.92 8.20 -5.49
CA VAL A 212 -12.86 7.71 -6.38
C VAL A 212 -13.22 6.37 -7.02
N ALA A 213 -13.84 5.46 -6.27
CA ALA A 213 -14.31 4.17 -6.80
C ALA A 213 -15.52 4.31 -7.74
N ASP A 214 -16.34 5.33 -7.50
CA ASP A 214 -17.55 5.63 -8.28
C ASP A 214 -17.29 6.54 -9.49
N ASP A 215 -16.07 7.07 -9.63
CA ASP A 215 -15.66 7.91 -10.75
C ASP A 215 -15.73 7.12 -12.09
N PRO A 216 -16.48 7.62 -13.09
CA PRO A 216 -16.66 6.91 -14.36
C PRO A 216 -15.35 6.64 -15.11
N ALA A 217 -14.38 7.55 -15.03
CA ALA A 217 -13.09 7.38 -15.68
C ALA A 217 -12.23 6.32 -14.97
N VAL A 218 -12.32 6.23 -13.63
CA VAL A 218 -11.68 5.16 -12.85
C VAL A 218 -12.30 3.81 -13.18
N ARG A 219 -13.63 3.70 -13.23
CA ARG A 219 -14.33 2.46 -13.60
C ARG A 219 -13.97 1.99 -15.01
N LYS A 220 -14.03 2.89 -16.00
CA LYS A 220 -13.66 2.58 -17.39
C LYS A 220 -12.20 2.13 -17.50
N ALA A 221 -11.28 2.78 -16.81
CA ALA A 221 -9.87 2.37 -16.80
C ALA A 221 -9.65 1.03 -16.08
N LEU A 222 -10.42 0.77 -15.01
CA LEU A 222 -10.38 -0.48 -14.27
C LEU A 222 -10.93 -1.64 -15.09
N ASP A 223 -12.01 -1.45 -15.86
CA ASP A 223 -12.58 -2.47 -16.73
C ASP A 223 -11.60 -2.91 -17.82
N VAL A 224 -10.87 -1.96 -18.43
CA VAL A 224 -9.82 -2.24 -19.41
C VAL A 224 -8.68 -3.07 -18.79
N VAL A 225 -8.31 -2.76 -17.54
CA VAL A 225 -7.31 -3.53 -16.79
C VAL A 225 -7.81 -4.94 -16.46
N LEU A 226 -9.06 -5.08 -16.02
CA LEU A 226 -9.66 -6.35 -15.64
C LEU A 226 -9.90 -7.27 -16.85
N ALA A 227 -10.23 -6.69 -18.00
CA ALA A 227 -10.37 -7.41 -19.27
C ALA A 227 -9.04 -8.02 -19.77
N SER A 228 -7.89 -7.57 -19.23
CA SER A 228 -6.56 -8.03 -19.65
C SER A 228 -6.10 -9.33 -18.97
N ALA A 229 -7.02 -10.09 -18.36
CA ALA A 229 -6.82 -11.45 -17.83
C ALA A 229 -5.54 -11.67 -16.98
N GLY A 230 -5.13 -10.65 -16.21
CA GLY A 230 -3.98 -10.72 -15.29
C GLY A 230 -2.67 -10.13 -15.82
N ASN A 231 -2.59 -9.71 -17.09
CA ASN A 231 -1.41 -9.03 -17.64
C ASN A 231 -1.79 -7.70 -18.31
N PRO A 232 -2.15 -6.67 -17.51
CA PRO A 232 -2.61 -5.39 -18.06
C PRO A 232 -1.48 -4.67 -18.79
N PRO A 233 -1.72 -4.12 -19.99
CA PRO A 233 -0.71 -3.36 -20.71
C PRO A 233 -0.29 -2.13 -19.89
N VAL A 234 0.99 -1.78 -19.95
CA VAL A 234 1.59 -0.67 -19.18
C VAL A 234 0.80 0.63 -19.31
N GLU A 235 0.27 0.90 -20.50
CA GLU A 235 -0.56 2.09 -20.76
C GLU A 235 -1.92 2.04 -20.06
N ALA A 236 -2.55 0.87 -19.92
CA ALA A 236 -3.79 0.73 -19.14
C ALA A 236 -3.53 0.98 -17.64
N VAL A 237 -2.41 0.49 -17.11
CA VAL A 237 -1.99 0.76 -15.73
C VAL A 237 -1.72 2.24 -15.50
N LYS A 238 -1.02 2.91 -16.42
CA LYS A 238 -0.79 4.37 -16.36
C LYS A 238 -2.11 5.14 -16.42
N ARG A 239 -3.03 4.79 -17.32
CA ARG A 239 -4.37 5.40 -17.42
C ARG A 239 -5.15 5.25 -16.12
N LEU A 240 -5.19 4.07 -15.52
CA LEU A 240 -5.85 3.84 -14.24
C LEU A 240 -5.23 4.70 -13.12
N ARG A 241 -3.89 4.74 -13.03
CA ARG A 241 -3.20 5.58 -12.04
C ARG A 241 -3.53 7.07 -12.21
N ASN A 242 -3.58 7.55 -13.45
CA ASN A 242 -3.92 8.94 -13.75
C ASN A 242 -5.39 9.24 -13.42
N ALA A 243 -6.32 8.35 -13.76
CA ALA A 243 -7.73 8.47 -13.41
C ALA A 243 -7.94 8.50 -11.89
N VAL A 244 -7.30 7.61 -11.14
CA VAL A 244 -7.37 7.59 -9.67
C VAL A 244 -6.80 8.88 -9.07
N ARG A 245 -5.70 9.40 -9.60
CA ARG A 245 -5.14 10.69 -9.16
C ARG A 245 -6.07 11.86 -9.45
N ALA A 246 -6.71 11.89 -10.61
CA ALA A 246 -7.67 12.91 -10.99
C ALA A 246 -8.91 12.87 -10.07
N ALA A 247 -9.52 11.68 -9.90
CA ALA A 247 -10.67 11.48 -9.03
C ALA A 247 -10.37 11.85 -7.57
N ARG A 248 -9.17 11.52 -7.06
CA ARG A 248 -8.74 11.93 -5.70
C ARG A 248 -8.63 13.44 -5.55
N TRP A 249 -8.13 14.11 -6.58
CA TRP A 249 -8.05 15.56 -6.60
C TRP A 249 -9.45 16.19 -6.59
N THR A 250 -10.36 15.70 -7.43
CA THR A 250 -11.77 16.14 -7.48
C THR A 250 -12.49 15.91 -6.16
N ALA A 251 -12.33 14.73 -5.55
CA ALA A 251 -12.91 14.40 -4.25
C ALA A 251 -12.36 15.30 -3.13
N ARG A 252 -11.06 15.64 -3.18
CA ARG A 252 -10.44 16.59 -2.25
C ARG A 252 -11.01 18.00 -2.43
N MET A 253 -11.23 18.43 -3.66
CA MET A 253 -11.87 19.71 -3.98
C MET A 253 -13.30 19.78 -3.44
N ALA A 254 -14.13 18.78 -3.73
CA ALA A 254 -15.50 18.70 -3.24
C ALA A 254 -15.57 18.68 -1.69
N ALA A 255 -14.63 17.98 -1.04
CA ALA A 255 -14.53 17.99 0.42
C ALA A 255 -14.13 19.37 0.98
N MET A 256 -13.23 20.08 0.31
CA MET A 256 -12.87 21.46 0.71
C MET A 256 -14.05 22.40 0.55
N GLU A 257 -14.80 22.32 -0.57
CA GLU A 257 -16.02 23.10 -0.80
C GLU A 257 -17.09 22.81 0.27
N ALA A 258 -17.30 21.54 0.62
CA ALA A 258 -18.25 21.13 1.66
C ALA A 258 -17.85 21.57 3.08
N MET A 259 -16.55 21.70 3.37
CA MET A 259 -16.04 22.24 4.64
C MET A 259 -16.22 23.76 4.74
N THR A 260 -16.14 24.48 3.61
CA THR A 260 -16.42 25.93 3.56
C THR A 260 -17.90 26.29 3.63
N ASP A 261 -18.81 25.40 3.22
CA ASP A 261 -20.27 25.59 3.28
C ASP A 261 -20.90 25.26 4.65
N ALA A 262 -20.11 24.81 5.64
CA ALA A 262 -20.62 24.46 6.97
C ALA A 262 -20.65 25.70 7.89
N PRO A 263 -21.78 26.01 8.57
CA PRO A 263 -21.84 27.10 9.53
C PRO A 263 -20.90 26.85 10.73
N ASP A 264 -20.31 27.94 11.23
CA ASP A 264 -19.31 27.98 12.31
C ASP A 264 -19.73 27.13 13.51
N GLY A 265 -19.12 25.96 13.62
CA GLY A 265 -19.17 25.08 14.79
C GLY A 265 -17.84 24.38 14.90
N ALA A 266 -17.15 24.58 16.03
CA ALA A 266 -15.77 24.14 16.23
C ALA A 266 -15.58 22.66 15.84
N PRO A 267 -14.50 22.32 15.12
CA PRO A 267 -14.21 20.93 14.78
C PRO A 267 -13.89 20.17 16.07
N GLU A 268 -14.79 19.26 16.45
CA GLU A 268 -14.57 18.34 17.55
C GLU A 268 -13.25 17.56 17.32
N PRO A 269 -12.37 17.42 18.33
CA PRO A 269 -11.12 16.70 18.16
C PRO A 269 -11.37 15.22 17.88
N LEU A 270 -10.71 14.68 16.85
CA LEU A 270 -10.80 13.29 16.42
C LEU A 270 -10.76 12.32 17.61
N GLY A 271 -11.74 11.42 17.71
CA GLY A 271 -11.70 10.30 18.64
C GLY A 271 -10.45 9.44 18.43
N ARG A 272 -9.98 8.78 19.48
CA ARG A 272 -8.75 7.95 19.46
C ARG A 272 -8.82 6.85 18.39
N GLU A 273 -10.00 6.32 18.14
CA GLU A 273 -10.27 5.28 17.15
C GLU A 273 -10.27 5.81 15.71
N ALA A 274 -10.87 6.98 15.47
CA ALA A 274 -10.82 7.67 14.17
C ALA A 274 -9.38 8.01 13.76
N ARG A 275 -8.52 8.40 14.71
CA ARG A 275 -7.07 8.61 14.46
C ARG A 275 -6.36 7.31 14.10
N ARG A 276 -6.71 6.20 14.76
CA ARG A 276 -6.10 4.90 14.53
C ARG A 276 -6.49 4.32 13.17
N VAL A 277 -7.76 4.47 12.77
CA VAL A 277 -8.27 4.08 11.45
C VAL A 277 -7.66 4.97 10.35
N LEU A 278 -7.64 6.29 10.53
CA LEU A 278 -6.98 7.19 9.58
C LEU A 278 -5.49 6.87 9.44
N HIS A 279 -4.79 6.60 10.54
CA HIS A 279 -3.37 6.23 10.50
C HIS A 279 -3.12 4.89 9.81
N TYR A 280 -3.93 3.87 10.13
CA TYR A 280 -3.83 2.55 9.51
C TYR A 280 -4.08 2.61 8.00
N VAL A 281 -5.02 3.45 7.57
CA VAL A 281 -5.38 3.54 6.16
C VAL A 281 -4.50 4.53 5.38
N ASP A 282 -3.99 5.59 6.01
CA ASP A 282 -2.95 6.45 5.42
C ASP A 282 -1.66 5.64 5.17
N GLN A 283 -1.29 4.78 6.12
CA GLN A 283 -0.18 3.83 5.95
C GLN A 283 -0.45 2.73 4.91
N ALA A 284 -1.71 2.29 4.79
CA ALA A 284 -2.10 1.29 3.80
C ALA A 284 -2.34 1.86 2.40
N VAL A 285 -2.15 3.17 2.16
CA VAL A 285 -2.44 3.86 0.88
C VAL A 285 -1.26 4.73 0.37
N GLU A 286 -0.10 4.74 1.04
CA GLU A 286 1.10 5.44 0.55
C GLU A 286 1.52 5.00 -0.87
N GLU A 287 2.18 5.90 -1.60
CA GLU A 287 2.52 5.85 -3.04
C GLU A 287 3.35 4.65 -3.53
N ASN A 288 3.68 3.70 -2.65
CA ASN A 288 4.51 2.53 -2.92
C ASN A 288 3.75 1.19 -2.91
N LEU A 289 2.41 1.23 -2.91
CA LEU A 289 1.65 -0.02 -2.90
C LEU A 289 1.76 -0.78 -4.22
N PRO A 290 1.93 -2.11 -4.15
CA PRO A 290 1.78 -2.97 -5.30
C PRO A 290 0.43 -2.74 -5.97
N PHE A 291 0.43 -2.77 -7.31
CA PHE A 291 -0.73 -2.51 -8.15
C PHE A 291 -1.95 -3.37 -7.78
N GLU A 292 -1.70 -4.60 -7.37
CA GLU A 292 -2.68 -5.60 -6.97
C GLU A 292 -3.45 -5.15 -5.72
N VAL A 293 -2.78 -4.46 -4.79
CA VAL A 293 -3.40 -3.91 -3.57
C VAL A 293 -4.31 -2.74 -3.90
N VAL A 294 -3.92 -1.91 -4.87
CA VAL A 294 -4.77 -0.80 -5.36
C VAL A 294 -6.05 -1.35 -6.02
N VAL A 295 -5.93 -2.37 -6.86
CA VAL A 295 -7.08 -3.02 -7.51
C VAL A 295 -7.97 -3.69 -6.47
N PHE A 296 -7.40 -4.38 -5.47
CA PHE A 296 -8.14 -5.01 -4.40
C PHE A 296 -8.94 -3.99 -3.57
N LEU A 297 -8.31 -2.90 -3.14
CA LEU A 297 -8.96 -1.85 -2.35
C LEU A 297 -10.11 -1.17 -3.12
N LEU A 298 -9.95 -0.96 -4.43
CA LEU A 298 -11.02 -0.44 -5.28
C LEU A 298 -12.19 -1.41 -5.42
N ARG A 299 -11.94 -2.73 -5.46
CA ARG A 299 -13.00 -3.76 -5.54
C ARG A 299 -13.74 -3.97 -4.22
N THR A 300 -13.06 -3.84 -3.08
CA THR A 300 -13.67 -4.02 -1.76
C THR A 300 -14.36 -2.76 -1.23
N GLY A 301 -14.07 -1.60 -1.81
CA GLY A 301 -14.62 -0.30 -1.42
C GLY A 301 -16.03 0.00 -1.95
N THR A 302 -16.58 -0.85 -2.83
CA THR A 302 -17.98 -0.77 -3.27
C THR A 302 -18.87 -1.59 -2.34
N PRO A 303 -19.56 -1.00 -1.34
CA PRO A 303 -20.72 -1.65 -0.76
C PRO A 303 -21.75 -1.80 -1.87
N SER A 304 -22.07 -3.06 -2.22
CA SER A 304 -23.24 -3.41 -3.05
C SER A 304 -24.45 -2.63 -2.54
N ALA A 305 -24.99 -1.75 -3.38
CA ALA A 305 -26.22 -1.03 -3.10
C ALA A 305 -27.47 -1.85 -3.43
N ASP A 306 -27.33 -3.17 -3.57
CA ASP A 306 -28.44 -4.12 -3.54
C ASP A 306 -28.34 -4.97 -2.28
N ARG A 307 -29.04 -4.51 -1.24
CA ARG A 307 -29.83 -5.25 -0.24
C ARG A 307 -30.57 -4.29 0.67
#